data_AF-A0A3M9XLJ1-F1
#
_entry.id   AF-A0A3M9XLJ1-F1
#
_cell.length_a   1.000
_cell.length_b   1.000
_cell.length_c   1.000
_cell.angle_alpha   90.00
_cell.angle_beta   90.00
_cell.angle_gamma   90.00
#
_symmetry.space_group_name_H-M   'P 1'
#
loop_
_entity.id
_entity.type
_entity.pdbx_description
1 polymer ?
#
loop_
_entity_poly.entity_id
_entity_poly.type
_entity_poly.pdbx_seq_one_letter_code
_entity_poly.pdbx_strand_id
1 'polypeptide(L)'
;MTLLFNLMAQSLQMLLVLALAPLLIGFVRKLKARLLRRKGPPIIQPWLDLIRLLRKEVVLAENASWLYRSAPYMIFAMIWVAASLVPTFATGLTFSWSADLIAIIALLGSARFFLALAGMDIGTSFGGIGSSREAMFGSLAEPATIMIVFTVSFVAGTTQLSEIAAYMVANMELRASVGMALVALLIVAIAENGRIPVDNPATHLELTMVHEAMVLEYSGRYLALIELASALKLLLYISLIACVFFPVGLASHDAGAEAMMIGLCAYVLKLAIGGGALALFETTTAKMRIFRVPDFLGAGLMLGLLATLLVFVTRSL
;
A
#
# COMPACT_ATOMS: atom_id res chain seq x y z
N MET A 1 -6.26 -23.73 -24.22
CA MET A 1 -7.50 -23.03 -23.81
C MET A 1 -7.39 -22.55 -22.36
N THR A 2 -7.05 -23.41 -21.40
CA THR A 2 -6.86 -23.06 -19.97
C THR A 2 -5.75 -22.03 -19.72
N LEU A 3 -4.58 -22.17 -20.34
CA LEU A 3 -3.47 -21.22 -20.15
C LEU A 3 -3.80 -19.79 -20.64
N LEU A 4 -4.50 -19.68 -21.78
CA LEU A 4 -4.97 -18.40 -22.33
C LEU A 4 -5.98 -17.72 -21.39
N PHE A 5 -6.91 -18.51 -20.84
CA PHE A 5 -7.89 -18.01 -19.86
C PHE A 5 -7.21 -17.49 -18.59
N ASN A 6 -6.22 -18.22 -18.06
CA ASN A 6 -5.52 -17.84 -16.84
C ASN A 6 -4.68 -16.56 -17.03
N LEU A 7 -4.00 -16.44 -18.18
CA LEU A 7 -3.27 -15.21 -18.53
C LEU A 7 -4.23 -14.03 -18.72
N MET A 8 -5.40 -14.26 -19.30
CA MET A 8 -6.43 -13.24 -19.45
C MET A 8 -6.97 -12.79 -18.08
N ALA A 9 -7.30 -13.73 -17.19
CA ALA A 9 -7.73 -13.42 -15.82
C ALA A 9 -6.68 -12.64 -15.03
N GLN A 10 -5.40 -13.03 -15.15
CA GLN A 10 -4.29 -12.30 -14.54
C GLN A 10 -4.15 -10.87 -15.10
N SER A 11 -4.20 -10.72 -16.41
CA SER A 11 -4.13 -9.39 -17.05
C SER A 11 -5.29 -8.49 -16.63
N LEU A 12 -6.49 -9.07 -16.50
CA LEU A 12 -7.67 -8.37 -16.02
C LEU A 12 -7.49 -7.92 -14.56
N GLN A 13 -6.93 -8.76 -13.70
CA GLN A 13 -6.59 -8.37 -12.32
C GLN A 13 -5.61 -7.19 -12.28
N MET A 14 -4.53 -7.25 -13.06
CA MET A 14 -3.52 -6.19 -13.12
C MET A 14 -4.11 -4.86 -13.56
N LEU A 15 -4.97 -4.88 -14.59
CA LEU A 15 -5.66 -3.70 -15.09
C LEU A 15 -6.69 -3.17 -14.10
N LEU A 16 -7.40 -4.06 -13.41
CA LEU A 16 -8.41 -3.71 -12.43
C LEU A 16 -7.79 -3.02 -11.20
N VAL A 17 -6.68 -3.56 -10.69
CA VAL A 17 -5.90 -2.94 -9.61
C VAL A 17 -5.45 -1.53 -10.00
N LEU A 18 -4.94 -1.37 -11.22
CA LEU A 18 -4.51 -0.08 -11.76
C LEU A 18 -5.69 0.90 -11.93
N ALA A 19 -6.85 0.42 -12.39
CA ALA A 19 -8.07 1.20 -12.55
C ALA A 19 -8.65 1.69 -11.21
N LEU A 20 -8.68 0.82 -10.20
CA LEU A 20 -9.30 1.08 -8.90
C LEU A 20 -8.43 1.95 -7.98
N ALA A 21 -7.10 1.92 -8.13
CA ALA A 21 -6.19 2.64 -7.23
C ALA A 21 -6.49 4.16 -7.13
N PRO A 22 -6.60 4.94 -8.24
CA PRO A 22 -6.97 6.35 -8.14
C PRO A 22 -8.41 6.57 -7.68
N LEU A 23 -9.34 5.65 -8.01
CA LEU A 23 -10.73 5.73 -7.56
C LEU A 23 -10.84 5.58 -6.05
N LEU A 24 -10.01 4.73 -5.43
CA LEU A 24 -9.94 4.57 -3.98
C LEU A 24 -9.52 5.87 -3.29
N ILE A 25 -8.49 6.56 -3.81
CA ILE A 25 -8.13 7.90 -3.33
C ILE A 25 -9.32 8.87 -3.45
N GLY A 26 -9.99 8.86 -4.59
CA GLY A 26 -11.14 9.74 -4.85
C GLY A 26 -12.30 9.47 -3.89
N PHE A 27 -12.55 8.20 -3.59
CA PHE A 27 -13.55 7.76 -2.61
C PHE A 27 -13.20 8.23 -1.20
N VAL A 28 -11.96 8.01 -0.74
CA VAL A 28 -11.48 8.50 0.56
C VAL A 28 -11.63 10.02 0.66
N ARG A 29 -11.18 10.77 -0.36
CA ARG A 29 -11.32 12.24 -0.42
C ARG A 29 -12.79 12.68 -0.36
N LYS A 30 -13.68 11.97 -1.06
CA LYS A 30 -15.14 12.25 -1.04
C LYS A 30 -15.72 12.04 0.35
N LEU A 31 -15.43 10.92 0.98
CA LEU A 31 -15.93 10.60 2.31
C LEU A 31 -15.44 11.59 3.35
N LYS A 32 -14.14 11.93 3.37
CA LYS A 32 -13.61 12.97 4.26
C LYS A 32 -14.34 14.29 4.10
N ALA A 33 -14.58 14.73 2.85
CA ALA A 33 -15.32 15.95 2.61
C ALA A 33 -16.75 15.89 3.17
N ARG A 34 -17.45 14.76 2.99
CA ARG A 34 -18.81 14.57 3.53
C ARG A 34 -18.84 14.55 5.06
N LEU A 35 -17.89 13.86 5.71
CA LEU A 35 -17.74 13.85 7.17
C LEU A 35 -17.50 15.26 7.73
N LEU A 36 -16.76 16.09 6.99
CA LEU A 36 -16.52 17.49 7.30
C LEU A 36 -17.65 18.43 6.81
N ARG A 37 -18.82 17.89 6.43
CA ARG A 37 -20.00 18.63 5.93
C ARG A 37 -19.74 19.50 4.68
N ARG A 38 -18.83 19.06 3.81
CA ARG A 38 -18.52 19.68 2.50
C ARG A 38 -18.95 18.76 1.35
N LYS A 39 -19.19 19.32 0.16
CA LYS A 39 -19.56 18.53 -1.03
C LYS A 39 -18.41 17.62 -1.52
N GLY A 40 -17.18 18.13 -1.51
CA GLY A 40 -15.99 17.44 -1.99
C GLY A 40 -15.95 17.20 -3.51
N PRO A 41 -14.78 16.90 -4.09
CA PRO A 41 -14.61 16.58 -5.51
C PRO A 41 -15.38 15.31 -5.90
N PRO A 42 -15.57 15.01 -7.20
CA PRO A 42 -16.08 13.71 -7.65
C PRO A 42 -15.05 12.58 -7.41
N ILE A 43 -15.52 11.33 -7.32
CA ILE A 43 -14.66 10.16 -7.08
C ILE A 43 -13.64 9.97 -8.22
N ILE A 44 -14.00 10.33 -9.45
CA ILE A 44 -13.14 10.22 -10.62
C ILE A 44 -12.06 11.31 -10.70
N GLN A 45 -12.06 12.29 -9.79
CA GLN A 45 -11.13 13.43 -9.83
C GLN A 45 -9.65 13.02 -9.93
N PRO A 46 -9.14 12.02 -9.17
CA PRO A 46 -7.74 11.63 -9.28
C PRO A 46 -7.35 11.13 -10.67
N TRP A 47 -8.26 10.47 -11.39
CA TRP A 47 -8.03 10.09 -12.80
C TRP A 47 -7.89 11.30 -13.71
N LEU A 48 -8.76 12.30 -13.53
CA LEU A 48 -8.68 13.54 -14.30
C LEU A 48 -7.39 14.32 -13.99
N ASP A 49 -6.95 14.31 -12.73
CA ASP A 49 -5.71 14.95 -12.31
C ASP A 49 -4.48 14.27 -12.95
N LEU A 50 -4.45 12.92 -12.98
CA LEU A 50 -3.39 12.15 -13.65
C LEU A 50 -3.35 12.42 -15.16
N ILE A 51 -4.51 12.38 -15.83
CA ILE A 51 -4.60 12.69 -17.27
C ILE A 51 -4.12 14.12 -17.55
N ARG A 52 -4.48 15.07 -16.69
CA ARG A 52 -4.01 16.45 -16.79
C ARG A 52 -2.49 16.52 -16.64
N LEU A 53 -1.90 15.84 -15.65
CA LEU A 53 -0.45 15.83 -15.45
C LEU A 53 0.31 15.21 -16.63
N LEU A 54 -0.22 14.13 -17.22
CA LEU A 54 0.37 13.49 -18.40
C LEU A 54 0.38 14.39 -19.64
N ARG A 55 -0.52 15.38 -19.72
CA ARG A 55 -0.59 16.36 -20.81
C ARG A 55 0.28 17.59 -20.58
N LYS A 56 0.85 17.76 -19.38
CA LYS A 56 1.73 18.90 -19.09
C LYS A 56 3.14 18.64 -19.59
N GLU A 57 3.80 19.71 -19.99
CA GLU A 57 5.23 19.70 -20.27
C GLU A 57 6.01 19.40 -18.99
N VAL A 58 7.14 18.71 -19.19
CA VAL A 58 8.02 18.31 -18.10
C VAL A 58 9.12 19.36 -17.99
N VAL A 59 9.22 19.97 -16.82
CA VAL A 59 10.32 20.83 -16.42
C VAL A 59 11.25 20.03 -15.52
N LEU A 60 12.53 19.98 -15.88
CA LEU A 60 13.57 19.32 -15.11
C LEU A 60 14.56 20.38 -14.62
N ALA A 61 15.05 20.20 -13.38
CA ALA A 61 16.15 20.99 -12.88
C ALA A 61 17.42 20.77 -13.73
N GLU A 62 18.24 21.81 -13.87
CA GLU A 62 19.49 21.75 -14.66
C GLU A 62 20.46 20.69 -14.13
N ASN A 63 20.48 20.50 -12.81
CA ASN A 63 21.34 19.53 -12.13
C ASN A 63 20.75 18.11 -12.04
N ALA A 64 19.55 17.87 -12.61
CA ALA A 64 18.89 16.57 -12.50
C ALA A 64 19.68 15.48 -13.22
N SER A 65 20.06 14.43 -12.47
CA SER A 65 20.84 13.33 -13.02
C SER A 65 19.96 12.35 -13.82
N TRP A 66 20.59 11.31 -14.36
CA TRP A 66 19.87 10.22 -15.01
C TRP A 66 18.94 9.46 -14.05
N LEU A 67 19.26 9.48 -12.74
CA LEU A 67 18.48 8.81 -11.71
C LEU A 67 17.11 9.47 -11.57
N TYR A 68 17.07 10.81 -11.50
CA TYR A 68 15.82 11.57 -11.41
C TYR A 68 14.85 11.27 -12.58
N ARG A 69 15.39 11.02 -13.77
CA ARG A 69 14.58 10.71 -14.97
C ARG A 69 14.05 9.28 -14.99
N SER A 70 14.77 8.35 -14.36
CA SER A 70 14.47 6.90 -14.39
C SER A 70 13.68 6.45 -13.16
N ALA A 71 13.89 7.08 -12.00
CA ALA A 71 13.27 6.71 -10.73
C ALA A 71 11.73 6.63 -10.77
N PRO A 72 10.97 7.58 -11.36
CA PRO A 72 9.52 7.48 -11.41
C PRO A 72 9.00 6.21 -12.08
N TYR A 73 9.68 5.75 -13.13
CA TYR A 73 9.33 4.51 -13.83
C TYR A 73 9.66 3.27 -12.99
N MET A 74 10.82 3.28 -12.32
CA MET A 74 11.22 2.18 -11.44
C MET A 74 10.27 2.05 -10.25
N ILE A 75 9.95 3.17 -9.57
CA ILE A 75 9.00 3.24 -8.46
C ILE A 75 7.64 2.71 -8.89
N PHE A 76 7.11 3.21 -10.01
CA PHE A 76 5.82 2.75 -10.55
C PHE A 76 5.85 1.25 -10.86
N ALA A 77 6.88 0.77 -11.57
CA ALA A 77 6.98 -0.64 -11.96
C ALA A 77 7.03 -1.56 -10.73
N MET A 78 7.86 -1.25 -9.73
CA MET A 78 7.99 -2.07 -8.52
C MET A 78 6.68 -2.11 -7.72
N ILE A 79 6.01 -0.97 -7.54
CA ILE A 79 4.74 -0.92 -6.80
C ILE A 79 3.62 -1.60 -7.59
N TRP A 80 3.58 -1.44 -8.92
CA TRP A 80 2.58 -2.10 -9.75
C TRP A 80 2.74 -3.62 -9.75
N VAL A 81 3.99 -4.12 -9.86
CA VAL A 81 4.29 -5.55 -9.73
C VAL A 81 3.87 -6.04 -8.35
N ALA A 82 4.27 -5.36 -7.27
CA ALA A 82 3.89 -5.73 -5.91
C ALA A 82 2.36 -5.77 -5.72
N ALA A 83 1.64 -4.76 -6.22
CA ALA A 83 0.19 -4.68 -6.12
C ALA A 83 -0.52 -5.77 -6.94
N SER A 84 0.06 -6.15 -8.08
CA SER A 84 -0.48 -7.21 -8.94
C SER A 84 -0.36 -8.62 -8.35
N LEU A 85 0.64 -8.84 -7.49
CA LEU A 85 0.89 -10.13 -6.84
C LEU A 85 -0.09 -10.39 -5.68
N VAL A 86 -0.70 -9.34 -5.12
CA VAL A 86 -1.69 -9.50 -4.05
C VAL A 86 -2.98 -10.12 -4.62
N PRO A 87 -3.45 -11.27 -4.10
CA PRO A 87 -4.74 -11.84 -4.50
C PRO A 87 -5.88 -10.88 -4.12
N THR A 88 -6.67 -10.45 -5.11
CA THR A 88 -7.74 -9.46 -4.91
C THR A 88 -9.13 -10.09 -4.92
N PHE A 89 -9.52 -10.74 -6.02
CA PHE A 89 -10.82 -11.40 -6.18
C PHE A 89 -10.72 -12.92 -6.38
N ALA A 90 -9.57 -13.43 -6.81
CA ALA A 90 -9.33 -14.85 -7.05
C ALA A 90 -7.99 -15.29 -6.45
N THR A 91 -7.95 -16.52 -5.93
CA THR A 91 -6.72 -17.22 -5.51
C THR A 91 -6.28 -18.20 -6.60
N GLY A 92 -4.98 -18.57 -6.62
CA GLY A 92 -4.47 -19.59 -7.56
C GLY A 92 -4.23 -19.13 -8.99
N LEU A 93 -4.13 -17.82 -9.26
CA LEU A 93 -3.74 -17.30 -10.57
C LEU A 93 -2.31 -17.70 -10.96
N THR A 94 -1.95 -17.56 -12.24
CA THR A 94 -0.69 -18.08 -12.82
C THR A 94 0.59 -17.61 -12.12
N PHE A 95 0.60 -16.40 -11.56
CA PHE A 95 1.76 -15.86 -10.82
C PHE A 95 1.68 -16.06 -9.31
N SER A 96 0.70 -16.81 -8.80
CA SER A 96 0.53 -17.05 -7.36
C SER A 96 1.75 -17.70 -6.70
N TRP A 97 2.47 -18.58 -7.40
CA TRP A 97 3.72 -19.20 -6.91
C TRP A 97 4.85 -18.19 -6.69
N SER A 98 4.83 -17.06 -7.41
CA SER A 98 5.80 -15.97 -7.25
C SER A 98 5.36 -14.90 -6.23
N ALA A 99 4.12 -14.99 -5.73
CA ALA A 99 3.56 -14.04 -4.78
C ALA A 99 3.97 -14.38 -3.33
N ASP A 100 5.25 -14.18 -3.02
CA ASP A 100 5.80 -14.26 -1.66
C ASP A 100 5.69 -12.89 -0.96
N LEU A 101 5.24 -12.90 0.30
CA LEU A 101 5.22 -11.72 1.16
C LEU A 101 6.60 -11.05 1.31
N ILE A 102 7.68 -11.82 1.38
CA ILE A 102 9.04 -11.29 1.48
C ILE A 102 9.41 -10.53 0.20
N ALA A 103 9.05 -11.07 -0.97
CA ALA A 103 9.28 -10.40 -2.25
C ALA A 103 8.49 -9.10 -2.37
N ILE A 104 7.23 -9.09 -1.90
CA ILE A 104 6.40 -7.87 -1.87
C ILE A 104 7.04 -6.79 -0.99
N ILE A 105 7.53 -7.15 0.21
CA ILE A 105 8.24 -6.19 1.08
C ILE A 105 9.51 -5.67 0.41
N ALA A 106 10.30 -6.55 -0.21
CA ALA A 106 11.52 -6.16 -0.90
C ALA A 106 11.24 -5.17 -2.05
N LEU A 107 10.16 -5.38 -2.81
CA LEU A 107 9.71 -4.45 -3.86
C LEU A 107 9.28 -3.09 -3.28
N LEU A 108 8.55 -3.09 -2.17
CA LEU A 108 8.13 -1.86 -1.47
C LEU A 108 9.33 -1.08 -0.93
N GLY A 109 10.26 -1.76 -0.25
CA GLY A 109 11.49 -1.16 0.26
C GLY A 109 12.39 -0.62 -0.85
N SER A 110 12.47 -1.33 -1.98
CA SER A 110 13.19 -0.86 -3.17
C SER A 110 12.55 0.40 -3.76
N ALA A 111 11.22 0.44 -3.89
CA ALA A 111 10.52 1.64 -4.36
C ALA A 111 10.76 2.86 -3.45
N ARG A 112 10.74 2.66 -2.12
CA ARG A 112 11.08 3.67 -1.11
C ARG A 112 12.52 4.16 -1.25
N PHE A 113 13.47 3.23 -1.43
CA PHE A 113 14.88 3.56 -1.65
C PHE A 113 15.07 4.46 -2.88
N PHE A 114 14.47 4.10 -4.02
CA PHE A 114 14.54 4.93 -5.23
C PHE A 114 13.86 6.29 -5.06
N LEU A 115 12.75 6.36 -4.32
CA LEU A 115 12.08 7.64 -4.02
C LEU A 115 12.96 8.55 -3.16
N ALA A 116 13.60 8.01 -2.12
CA ALA A 116 14.51 8.75 -1.25
C ALA A 116 15.76 9.23 -2.02
N LEU A 117 16.35 8.40 -2.88
CA LEU A 117 17.47 8.82 -3.71
C LEU A 117 17.05 9.92 -4.70
N ALA A 118 15.89 9.77 -5.35
CA ALA A 118 15.33 10.78 -6.24
C ALA A 118 15.10 12.13 -5.54
N GLY A 119 14.65 12.12 -4.29
CA GLY A 119 14.49 13.32 -3.48
C GLY A 119 15.82 14.02 -3.18
N MET A 120 16.93 13.28 -3.05
CA MET A 120 18.26 13.86 -2.82
C MET A 120 18.95 14.34 -4.11
N ASP A 121 18.61 13.77 -5.27
CA ASP A 121 19.37 13.93 -6.52
C ASP A 121 19.47 15.38 -7.00
N ILE A 122 18.40 16.18 -6.85
CA ILE A 122 18.42 17.60 -7.27
C ILE A 122 19.27 18.48 -6.34
N GLY A 123 19.48 18.03 -5.09
CA GLY A 123 20.28 18.77 -4.11
C GLY A 123 19.55 19.95 -3.47
N THR A 124 18.21 19.97 -3.45
CA THR A 124 17.45 20.98 -2.69
C THR A 124 17.36 20.60 -1.21
N SER A 125 17.29 21.60 -0.34
CA SER A 125 17.19 21.39 1.12
C SER A 125 15.96 20.57 1.52
N PHE A 126 14.82 20.77 0.85
CA PHE A 126 13.59 20.04 1.15
C PHE A 126 13.66 18.57 0.76
N GLY A 127 14.21 18.27 -0.42
CA GLY A 127 14.39 16.90 -0.87
C GLY A 127 15.26 16.09 0.08
N GLY A 128 16.37 16.66 0.55
CA GLY A 128 17.24 16.06 1.56
C GLY A 128 16.55 15.84 2.92
N ILE A 129 15.81 16.84 3.42
CA ILE A 129 15.07 16.73 4.69
C ILE A 129 13.96 15.65 4.60
N GLY A 130 13.18 15.65 3.52
CA GLY A 130 12.13 14.66 3.27
C GLY A 130 12.69 13.25 3.22
N SER A 131 13.76 13.05 2.45
CA SER A 131 14.41 11.74 2.28
C SER A 131 15.05 11.22 3.57
N SER A 132 15.64 12.10 4.38
CA SER A 132 16.18 11.74 5.70
C SER A 132 15.08 11.27 6.66
N ARG A 133 13.93 11.96 6.69
CA ARG A 133 12.76 11.56 7.50
C ARG A 133 12.15 10.25 7.02
N GLU A 134 12.03 10.07 5.71
CA GLU A 134 11.54 8.83 5.11
C GLU A 134 12.46 7.64 5.45
N ALA A 135 13.78 7.82 5.40
CA ALA A 135 14.73 6.80 5.82
C ALA A 135 14.62 6.47 7.32
N MET A 136 14.44 7.49 8.16
CA MET A 136 14.21 7.31 9.60
C MET A 136 12.95 6.47 9.86
N PHE A 137 11.84 6.78 9.20
CA PHE A 137 10.59 6.03 9.36
C PHE A 137 10.71 4.60 8.82
N GLY A 138 11.29 4.45 7.63
CA GLY A 138 11.53 3.15 7.01
C GLY A 138 12.36 2.21 7.88
N SER A 139 13.35 2.73 8.63
CA SER A 139 14.18 1.91 9.52
C SER A 139 13.42 1.21 10.65
N LEU A 140 12.22 1.70 11.00
CA LEU A 140 11.32 1.06 11.97
C LEU A 140 10.18 0.31 11.29
N ALA A 141 9.63 0.87 10.21
CA ALA A 141 8.51 0.29 9.47
C ALA A 141 8.89 -1.04 8.78
N GLU A 142 10.09 -1.16 8.21
CA GLU A 142 10.51 -2.37 7.51
C GLU A 142 10.67 -3.57 8.45
N PRO A 143 11.42 -3.48 9.57
CA PRO A 143 11.47 -4.57 10.54
C PRO A 143 10.10 -4.93 11.10
N ALA A 144 9.22 -3.95 11.33
CA ALA A 144 7.86 -4.21 11.79
C ALA A 144 7.07 -5.04 10.77
N THR A 145 7.18 -4.71 9.48
CA THR A 145 6.55 -5.46 8.39
C THR A 145 7.08 -6.88 8.30
N ILE A 146 8.39 -7.08 8.48
CA ILE A 146 9.00 -8.42 8.50
C ILE A 146 8.45 -9.25 9.67
N MET A 147 8.32 -8.68 10.88
CA MET A 147 7.73 -9.40 12.02
C MET A 147 6.26 -9.78 11.79
N ILE A 148 5.48 -8.90 11.16
CA ILE A 148 4.10 -9.21 10.76
C ILE A 148 4.07 -10.39 9.80
N VAL A 149 4.94 -10.37 8.78
CA VAL A 149 5.05 -11.47 7.81
C VAL A 149 5.45 -12.77 8.51
N PHE A 150 6.44 -12.76 9.40
CA PHE A 150 6.80 -13.96 10.15
C PHE A 150 5.65 -14.49 10.99
N THR A 151 4.88 -13.62 11.66
CA THR A 151 3.70 -14.06 12.42
C THR A 151 2.73 -14.83 11.53
N VAL A 152 2.34 -14.24 10.38
CA VAL A 152 1.35 -14.83 9.48
C VAL A 152 1.90 -16.08 8.79
N SER A 153 3.15 -16.02 8.32
CA SER A 153 3.83 -17.15 7.66
C SER A 153 4.05 -18.32 8.62
N PHE A 154 4.38 -18.07 9.89
CA PHE A 154 4.42 -19.14 10.87
C PHE A 154 3.04 -19.76 11.02
N VAL A 155 1.98 -18.98 11.25
CA VAL A 155 0.62 -19.50 11.41
C VAL A 155 0.20 -20.39 10.22
N ALA A 156 0.44 -19.96 8.99
CA ALA A 156 0.05 -20.70 7.78
C ALA A 156 1.05 -21.80 7.36
N GLY A 157 2.31 -21.73 7.80
CA GLY A 157 3.38 -22.68 7.41
C GLY A 157 4.02 -22.40 6.04
N THR A 158 3.76 -21.24 5.44
CA THR A 158 4.21 -20.85 4.09
C THR A 158 4.35 -19.34 4.01
N THR A 159 5.21 -18.84 3.12
CA THR A 159 5.34 -17.40 2.82
C THR A 159 4.50 -16.96 1.62
N GLN A 160 3.89 -17.92 0.91
CA GLN A 160 3.09 -17.67 -0.27
C GLN A 160 1.73 -17.08 0.10
N LEU A 161 1.42 -15.90 -0.43
CA LEU A 161 0.27 -15.11 -0.01
C LEU A 161 -1.07 -15.79 -0.33
N SER A 162 -1.17 -16.49 -1.47
CA SER A 162 -2.37 -17.23 -1.83
C SER A 162 -2.67 -18.40 -0.90
N GLU A 163 -1.63 -19.10 -0.44
CA GLU A 163 -1.77 -20.22 0.49
C GLU A 163 -2.08 -19.72 1.90
N ILE A 164 -1.46 -18.62 2.33
CA ILE A 164 -1.80 -17.92 3.57
C ILE A 164 -3.28 -17.55 3.57
N ALA A 165 -3.78 -16.92 2.51
CA ALA A 165 -5.18 -16.53 2.42
C ALA A 165 -6.10 -17.77 2.50
N ALA A 166 -5.78 -18.86 1.80
CA ALA A 166 -6.54 -20.10 1.86
C ALA A 166 -6.54 -20.73 3.26
N TYR A 167 -5.39 -20.75 3.95
CA TYR A 167 -5.27 -21.23 5.32
C TYR A 167 -6.12 -20.41 6.29
N MET A 168 -6.11 -19.08 6.15
CA MET A 168 -6.87 -18.16 7.00
C MET A 168 -8.39 -18.26 6.79
N VAL A 169 -8.85 -18.64 5.57
CA VAL A 169 -10.26 -18.99 5.33
C VAL A 169 -10.63 -20.29 6.03
N ALA A 170 -9.80 -21.32 5.91
CA ALA A 170 -10.06 -22.64 6.46
C ALA A 170 -10.03 -22.65 8.00
N ASN A 171 -9.14 -21.87 8.60
CA ASN A 171 -8.89 -21.83 10.05
C ASN A 171 -9.21 -20.45 10.63
N MET A 172 -10.49 -20.11 10.66
CA MET A 172 -10.97 -18.82 11.17
C MET A 172 -10.98 -18.78 12.71
N GLU A 173 -9.79 -18.88 13.30
CA GLU A 173 -9.60 -18.84 14.75
C GLU A 173 -9.15 -17.45 15.21
N LEU A 174 -9.76 -16.95 16.29
CA LEU A 174 -9.38 -15.67 16.87
C LEU A 174 -8.09 -15.81 17.69
N ARG A 175 -6.94 -15.69 17.03
CA ARG A 175 -5.63 -15.75 17.65
C ARG A 175 -5.16 -14.35 18.05
N ALA A 176 -4.78 -14.17 19.33
CA ALA A 176 -4.28 -12.90 19.83
C ALA A 176 -3.07 -12.39 19.04
N SER A 177 -2.18 -13.30 18.60
CA SER A 177 -1.03 -12.97 17.76
C SER A 177 -1.43 -12.39 16.40
N VAL A 178 -2.43 -12.96 15.73
CA VAL A 178 -2.96 -12.44 14.47
C VAL A 178 -3.59 -11.06 14.68
N GLY A 179 -4.32 -10.86 15.79
CA GLY A 179 -4.85 -9.54 16.16
C GLY A 179 -3.76 -8.48 16.36
N MET A 180 -2.68 -8.82 17.06
CA MET A 180 -1.53 -7.92 17.23
C MET A 180 -0.84 -7.61 15.89
N ALA A 181 -0.67 -8.61 15.03
CA ALA A 181 -0.10 -8.43 13.69
C ALA A 181 -0.98 -7.53 12.80
N LEU A 182 -2.32 -7.63 12.91
CA LEU A 182 -3.24 -6.73 12.21
C LEU A 182 -3.04 -5.28 12.66
N VAL A 183 -2.99 -5.02 13.97
CA VAL A 183 -2.79 -3.66 14.50
C VAL A 183 -1.42 -3.11 14.10
N ALA A 184 -0.37 -3.94 14.18
CA ALA A 184 0.95 -3.57 13.69
C ALA A 184 0.94 -3.21 12.20
N LEU A 185 0.26 -4.01 11.37
CA LEU A 185 0.15 -3.74 9.93
C LEU A 185 -0.64 -2.46 9.64
N LEU A 186 -1.68 -2.15 10.42
CA LEU A 186 -2.42 -0.89 10.30
C LEU A 186 -1.52 0.31 10.60
N ILE A 187 -0.73 0.25 11.67
CA ILE A 187 0.24 1.30 12.04
C ILE A 187 1.24 1.53 10.90
N VAL A 188 1.85 0.45 10.40
CA VAL A 188 2.81 0.50 9.29
C VAL A 188 2.15 1.02 8.02
N ALA A 189 0.97 0.51 7.66
CA ALA A 189 0.26 0.92 6.46
C ALA A 189 -0.08 2.41 6.47
N ILE A 190 -0.45 2.97 7.63
CA ILE A 190 -0.70 4.41 7.76
C ILE A 190 0.59 5.21 7.53
N ALA A 191 1.70 4.78 8.13
CA ALA A 191 2.98 5.46 8.02
C ALA A 191 3.53 5.41 6.58
N GLU A 192 3.58 4.23 5.99
CA GLU A 192 4.09 3.99 4.63
C GLU A 192 3.25 4.70 3.56
N ASN A 193 1.95 4.91 3.78
CA ASN A 193 1.13 5.66 2.83
C ASN A 193 1.11 7.18 3.07
N GLY A 194 1.95 7.68 3.97
CA GLY A 194 2.02 9.11 4.31
C GLY A 194 0.68 9.67 4.81
N ARG A 195 -0.11 8.86 5.54
CA ARG A 195 -1.46 9.21 6.00
C ARG A 195 -1.44 9.76 7.42
N ILE A 196 -2.52 10.44 7.79
CA ILE A 196 -2.67 10.97 9.15
C ILE A 196 -2.75 9.78 10.12
N PRO A 197 -2.04 9.79 11.27
CA PRO A 197 -1.35 10.93 11.87
C PRO A 197 0.12 11.17 11.47
N VAL A 198 0.72 10.33 10.64
CA VAL A 198 2.16 10.38 10.32
C VAL A 198 2.51 11.54 9.39
N ASP A 199 1.83 11.64 8.26
CA ASP A 199 1.91 12.80 7.37
C ASP A 199 0.51 13.23 6.89
N ASN A 200 0.42 14.36 6.20
CA ASN A 200 -0.84 14.83 5.65
C ASN A 200 -0.68 15.14 4.15
N PRO A 201 -1.23 14.30 3.26
CA PRO A 201 -1.08 14.47 1.82
C PRO A 201 -1.88 15.67 1.27
N ALA A 202 -2.69 16.34 2.10
CA ALA A 202 -3.43 17.54 1.72
C ALA A 202 -2.72 18.84 2.13
N THR A 203 -1.54 18.78 2.74
CA THR A 203 -0.87 19.96 3.30
C THR A 203 0.55 20.09 2.77
N HIS A 204 0.80 21.13 2.01
CA HIS A 204 2.10 21.46 1.42
C HIS A 204 2.91 22.42 2.31
N LEU A 205 3.02 22.13 3.62
CA LEU A 205 3.77 22.98 4.56
C LEU A 205 5.22 22.53 4.66
N GLU A 206 6.10 23.23 3.94
CA GLU A 206 7.55 23.02 3.75
C GLU A 206 8.28 22.37 4.93
N LEU A 207 8.13 22.91 6.14
CA LEU A 207 8.89 22.42 7.30
C LEU A 207 8.41 21.07 7.85
N THR A 208 7.15 20.69 7.60
CA THR A 208 6.53 19.47 8.15
C THR A 208 6.27 18.39 7.11
N MET A 209 6.56 18.66 5.84
CA MET A 209 6.41 17.69 4.76
C MET A 209 7.44 16.56 4.90
N VAL A 210 7.00 15.34 4.61
CA VAL A 210 7.90 14.18 4.47
C VAL A 210 7.80 13.66 3.04
N HIS A 211 6.64 13.12 2.69
CA HIS A 211 6.43 12.51 1.37
C HIS A 211 6.43 13.55 0.26
N GLU A 212 5.68 14.63 0.47
CA GLU A 212 5.55 15.70 -0.50
C GLU A 212 6.91 16.37 -0.78
N ALA A 213 7.75 16.53 0.26
CA ALA A 213 9.07 17.15 0.16
C ALA A 213 10.01 16.41 -0.81
N MET A 214 9.89 15.08 -0.93
CA MET A 214 10.69 14.28 -1.87
C MET A 214 10.25 14.46 -3.32
N VAL A 215 9.02 14.93 -3.55
CA VAL A 215 8.38 14.96 -4.87
C VAL A 215 8.21 16.40 -5.40
N LEU A 216 8.50 17.43 -4.61
CA LEU A 216 8.26 18.85 -4.94
C LEU A 216 8.76 19.30 -6.30
N GLU A 217 9.93 18.81 -6.71
CA GLU A 217 10.57 19.22 -7.96
C GLU A 217 10.01 18.49 -9.19
N TYR A 218 9.23 17.41 -8.99
CA TYR A 218 8.72 16.62 -10.09
C TYR A 218 7.56 17.31 -10.78
N SER A 219 7.55 17.24 -12.11
CA SER A 219 6.52 17.87 -12.94
C SER A 219 6.02 16.94 -14.06
N GLY A 220 4.86 17.30 -14.61
CA GLY A 220 4.24 16.62 -15.75
C GLY A 220 4.07 15.11 -15.56
N ARG A 221 4.53 14.34 -16.56
CA ARG A 221 4.40 12.87 -16.58
C ARG A 221 5.11 12.16 -15.42
N TYR A 222 6.21 12.71 -14.91
CA TYR A 222 6.97 12.07 -13.83
C TYR A 222 6.19 12.13 -12.53
N LEU A 223 5.61 13.29 -12.22
CA LEU A 223 4.71 13.44 -11.08
C LEU A 223 3.49 12.53 -11.20
N ALA A 224 2.91 12.40 -12.42
CA ALA A 224 1.78 11.52 -12.65
C ALA A 224 2.09 10.04 -12.30
N LEU A 225 3.29 9.56 -12.64
CA LEU A 225 3.72 8.20 -12.32
C LEU A 225 3.90 7.99 -10.82
N ILE A 226 4.51 8.95 -10.12
CA ILE A 226 4.70 8.87 -8.65
C ILE A 226 3.35 8.90 -7.93
N GLU A 227 2.43 9.77 -8.35
CA GLU A 227 1.07 9.85 -7.80
C GLU A 227 0.27 8.56 -8.03
N LEU A 228 0.38 8.00 -9.24
CA LEU A 228 -0.24 6.71 -9.54
C LEU A 228 0.38 5.58 -8.72
N ALA A 229 1.70 5.59 -8.53
CA ALA A 229 2.40 4.62 -7.68
C ALA A 229 1.98 4.75 -6.21
N SER A 230 1.80 5.97 -5.70
CA SER A 230 1.24 6.23 -4.35
C SER A 230 -0.20 5.71 -4.22
N ALA A 231 -1.03 5.88 -5.25
CA ALA A 231 -2.38 5.32 -5.28
C ALA A 231 -2.39 3.80 -5.27
N LEU A 232 -1.50 3.17 -6.05
CA LEU A 232 -1.31 1.73 -6.06
C LEU A 232 -0.81 1.21 -4.71
N LYS A 233 0.11 1.91 -4.05
CA LYS A 233 0.62 1.57 -2.72
C LYS A 233 -0.51 1.53 -1.69
N LEU A 234 -1.38 2.54 -1.70
CA LEU A 234 -2.54 2.56 -0.79
C LEU A 234 -3.49 1.39 -1.02
N LEU A 235 -3.82 1.12 -2.29
CA LEU A 235 -4.67 -0.01 -2.64
C LEU A 235 -4.01 -1.34 -2.24
N LEU A 236 -2.70 -1.49 -2.47
CA LEU A 236 -1.93 -2.67 -2.09
C LEU A 236 -2.06 -2.95 -0.59
N TYR A 237 -1.79 -1.97 0.27
CA TYR A 237 -1.88 -2.18 1.73
C TYR A 237 -3.30 -2.56 2.18
N ILE A 238 -4.34 -1.88 1.66
CA ILE A 238 -5.73 -2.22 1.98
C ILE A 238 -6.08 -3.63 1.48
N SER A 239 -5.59 -4.00 0.29
CA SER A 239 -5.80 -5.33 -0.29
C SER A 239 -5.07 -6.41 0.48
N LEU A 240 -3.85 -6.14 0.95
CA LEU A 240 -3.07 -7.05 1.79
C LEU A 240 -3.77 -7.30 3.13
N ILE A 241 -4.24 -6.24 3.79
CA ILE A 241 -5.01 -6.36 5.04
C ILE A 241 -6.29 -7.18 4.81
N ALA A 242 -7.03 -6.85 3.74
CA ALA A 242 -8.24 -7.55 3.35
C ALA A 242 -8.01 -9.02 2.99
N CYS A 243 -6.88 -9.34 2.35
CA CYS A 243 -6.54 -10.68 1.91
C CYS A 243 -6.06 -11.56 3.07
N VAL A 244 -5.28 -11.03 4.00
CA VAL A 244 -4.69 -11.81 5.11
C VAL A 244 -5.65 -11.93 6.29
N PHE A 245 -6.27 -10.83 6.71
CA PHE A 245 -7.03 -10.77 7.98
C PHE A 245 -8.54 -10.89 7.80
N PHE A 246 -9.04 -10.62 6.59
CA PHE A 246 -10.47 -10.71 6.27
C PHE A 246 -10.71 -11.49 4.97
N PRO A 247 -10.21 -12.73 4.83
CA PRO A 247 -10.15 -13.46 3.56
C PRO A 247 -11.51 -14.00 3.05
N VAL A 248 -12.63 -13.41 3.49
CA VAL A 248 -13.99 -13.84 3.11
C VAL A 248 -14.30 -13.43 1.66
N GLY A 249 -14.87 -14.33 0.86
CA GLY A 249 -15.31 -14.01 -0.50
C GLY A 249 -14.22 -14.02 -1.58
N LEU A 250 -13.11 -14.72 -1.34
CA LEU A 250 -12.14 -15.05 -2.41
C LEU A 250 -12.69 -16.22 -3.23
N ALA A 251 -12.86 -16.03 -4.54
CA ALA A 251 -13.25 -17.11 -5.43
C ALA A 251 -12.06 -18.06 -5.68
N SER A 252 -12.28 -19.37 -5.62
CA SER A 252 -11.28 -20.33 -6.10
C SER A 252 -11.12 -20.19 -7.61
N HIS A 253 -9.91 -20.44 -8.12
CA HIS A 253 -9.58 -20.35 -9.54
C HIS A 253 -10.52 -21.16 -10.44
N ASP A 254 -10.99 -22.31 -9.95
CA ASP A 254 -11.85 -23.24 -10.69
C ASP A 254 -13.35 -22.91 -10.58
N ALA A 255 -13.71 -21.86 -9.83
CA ALA A 255 -15.08 -21.44 -9.69
C ALA A 255 -15.57 -20.72 -10.96
N GLY A 256 -16.81 -20.99 -11.37
CA GLY A 256 -17.41 -20.39 -12.57
C GLY A 256 -17.45 -18.86 -12.56
N ALA A 257 -17.75 -18.26 -13.71
CA ALA A 257 -17.77 -16.80 -13.89
C ALA A 257 -18.64 -16.04 -12.85
N GLU A 258 -19.70 -16.68 -12.36
CA GLU A 258 -20.56 -16.13 -11.30
C GLU A 258 -19.82 -15.94 -9.97
N ALA A 259 -18.98 -16.91 -9.58
CA ALA A 259 -18.19 -16.83 -8.36
C ALA A 259 -17.10 -15.75 -8.46
N MET A 260 -16.49 -15.59 -9.63
CA MET A 260 -15.54 -14.49 -9.88
C MET A 260 -16.21 -13.12 -9.75
N MET A 261 -17.44 -12.97 -10.24
CA MET A 261 -18.21 -11.73 -10.09
C MET A 261 -18.56 -11.44 -8.62
N ILE A 262 -18.94 -12.47 -7.85
CA ILE A 262 -19.18 -12.34 -6.41
C ILE A 262 -17.88 -11.92 -5.69
N GLY A 263 -16.75 -12.54 -6.02
CA GLY A 263 -15.44 -12.21 -5.47
C GLY A 263 -15.02 -10.78 -5.80
N LEU A 264 -15.30 -10.31 -7.02
CA LEU A 264 -15.05 -8.93 -7.41
C LEU A 264 -15.90 -7.94 -6.60
N CYS A 265 -17.20 -8.21 -6.45
CA CYS A 265 -18.09 -7.39 -5.63
C CYS A 265 -17.64 -7.37 -4.16
N ALA A 266 -17.24 -8.51 -3.62
CA ALA A 266 -16.69 -8.61 -2.26
C ALA A 266 -15.40 -7.78 -2.12
N TYR A 267 -14.51 -7.84 -3.12
CA TYR A 267 -13.28 -7.04 -3.12
C TYR A 267 -13.56 -5.53 -3.15
N VAL A 268 -14.45 -5.06 -4.02
CA VAL A 268 -14.85 -3.65 -4.06
C VAL A 268 -15.48 -3.21 -2.74
N LEU A 269 -16.29 -4.06 -2.11
CA LEU A 269 -16.86 -3.79 -0.79
C LEU A 269 -15.77 -3.68 0.28
N LYS A 270 -14.78 -4.58 0.29
CA LYS A 270 -13.63 -4.50 1.22
C LYS A 270 -12.82 -3.22 1.02
N LEU A 271 -12.59 -2.81 -0.23
CA LEU A 271 -11.94 -1.54 -0.53
C LEU A 271 -12.76 -0.34 -0.03
N ALA A 272 -14.09 -0.37 -0.18
CA ALA A 272 -14.97 0.66 0.33
C ALA A 272 -14.98 0.73 1.87
N ILE A 273 -14.98 -0.43 2.56
CA ILE A 273 -14.89 -0.51 4.02
C ILE A 273 -13.53 0.00 4.49
N GLY A 274 -12.42 -0.48 3.92
CA GLY A 274 -11.07 -0.06 4.29
C GLY A 274 -10.81 1.42 4.02
N GLY A 275 -11.23 1.91 2.84
CA GLY A 275 -11.17 3.34 2.51
C GLY A 275 -12.08 4.19 3.40
N GLY A 276 -13.24 3.69 3.79
CA GLY A 276 -14.16 4.36 4.72
C GLY A 276 -13.60 4.45 6.13
N ALA A 277 -13.01 3.36 6.63
CA ALA A 277 -12.31 3.32 7.91
C ALA A 277 -11.12 4.28 7.94
N LEU A 278 -10.32 4.31 6.86
CA LEU A 278 -9.23 5.28 6.71
C LEU A 278 -9.76 6.71 6.70
N ALA A 279 -10.81 7.01 5.93
CA ALA A 279 -11.42 8.33 5.89
C ALA A 279 -11.92 8.78 7.27
N LEU A 280 -12.58 7.89 8.01
CA LEU A 280 -13.03 8.16 9.37
C LEU A 280 -11.84 8.47 10.28
N PHE A 281 -10.85 7.58 10.29
CA PHE A 281 -9.64 7.72 11.10
C PHE A 281 -8.90 9.04 10.82
N GLU A 282 -8.71 9.40 9.56
CA GLU A 282 -8.05 10.66 9.18
C GLU A 282 -8.89 11.91 9.53
N THR A 283 -10.20 11.78 9.72
CA THR A 283 -11.06 12.90 10.16
C THR A 283 -11.16 13.05 11.67
N THR A 284 -10.99 11.96 12.42
CA THR A 284 -11.03 11.95 13.89
C THR A 284 -9.67 12.22 14.53
N THR A 285 -8.58 12.02 13.79
CA THR A 285 -7.21 12.10 14.29
C THR A 285 -6.48 13.31 13.71
N ALA A 286 -5.61 13.94 14.51
CA ALA A 286 -4.77 15.06 14.08
C ALA A 286 -3.36 14.61 13.68
N LYS A 287 -2.67 15.39 12.84
CA LYS A 287 -1.26 15.16 12.48
C LYS A 287 -0.37 15.21 13.73
N MET A 288 0.47 14.20 13.91
CA MET A 288 1.46 14.13 14.99
C MET A 288 2.67 15.01 14.68
N ARG A 289 3.41 15.38 15.73
CA ARG A 289 4.74 15.96 15.58
C ARG A 289 5.69 14.87 15.07
N ILE A 290 6.61 15.25 14.18
CA ILE A 290 7.58 14.34 13.55
C ILE A 290 8.34 13.50 14.58
N PHE A 291 8.73 14.09 15.71
CA PHE A 291 9.45 13.38 16.78
C PHE A 291 8.66 12.28 17.49
N ARG A 292 7.32 12.22 17.34
CA ARG A 292 6.48 11.14 17.89
C ARG A 292 6.23 9.99 16.90
N VAL A 293 6.55 10.19 15.62
CA VAL A 293 6.38 9.14 14.60
C VAL A 293 7.25 7.91 14.88
N PRO A 294 8.51 8.03 15.33
CA PRO A 294 9.31 6.87 15.73
C PRO A 294 8.68 6.07 16.86
N ASP A 295 8.10 6.72 17.87
CA ASP A 295 7.41 6.01 18.97
C ASP A 295 6.17 5.26 18.45
N PHE A 296 5.42 5.88 17.55
CA PHE A 296 4.24 5.26 16.92
C PHE A 296 4.62 4.03 16.08
N LEU A 297 5.66 4.13 15.25
CA LEU A 297 6.21 3.00 14.48
C LEU A 297 6.85 1.94 15.38
N GLY A 298 7.52 2.36 16.45
CA GLY A 298 8.09 1.49 17.47
C GLY A 298 7.02 0.65 18.15
N ALA A 299 5.84 1.21 18.44
CA ALA A 299 4.70 0.44 18.94
C ALA A 299 4.25 -0.63 17.92
N GLY A 300 4.22 -0.30 16.63
CA GLY A 300 3.96 -1.26 15.55
C GLY A 300 4.99 -2.40 15.52
N LEU A 301 6.28 -2.07 15.61
CA LEU A 301 7.37 -3.05 15.69
C LEU A 301 7.23 -3.97 16.90
N MET A 302 6.96 -3.41 18.08
CA MET A 302 6.78 -4.17 19.32
C MET A 302 5.57 -5.11 19.23
N LEU A 303 4.45 -4.65 18.66
CA LEU A 303 3.28 -5.49 18.43
C LEU A 303 3.57 -6.64 17.46
N GLY A 304 4.28 -6.37 16.36
CA GLY A 304 4.70 -7.41 15.42
C GLY A 304 5.65 -8.44 16.05
N LEU A 305 6.60 -7.98 16.86
CA LEU A 305 7.53 -8.84 17.59
C LEU A 305 6.80 -9.71 18.62
N LEU A 306 5.92 -9.11 19.43
CA LEU A 306 5.10 -9.84 20.40
C LEU A 306 4.19 -10.87 19.72
N ALA A 307 3.58 -10.49 18.60
CA ALA A 307 2.77 -11.41 17.79
C ALA A 307 3.58 -12.64 17.36
N THR A 308 4.80 -12.42 16.87
CA THR A 308 5.71 -13.49 16.42
C THR A 308 6.09 -14.42 17.57
N LEU A 309 6.49 -13.84 18.72
CA LEU A 309 6.84 -14.61 19.91
C LEU A 309 5.66 -15.44 20.44
N LEU A 310 4.45 -14.88 20.47
CA LEU A 310 3.26 -15.60 20.91
C LEU A 310 2.95 -16.80 20.01
N VAL A 311 3.08 -16.66 18.68
CA VAL A 311 2.91 -17.80 17.77
C VAL A 311 3.94 -18.88 18.05
N PHE A 312 5.21 -18.48 18.25
CA PHE A 312 6.30 -19.41 18.50
C PHE A 312 6.09 -20.20 19.80
N VAL A 313 5.73 -19.51 20.89
CA VAL A 313 5.48 -20.14 22.20
C VAL A 313 4.26 -21.06 22.16
N THR A 314 3.16 -20.62 21.55
CA THR A 314 1.91 -21.41 21.53
C THR A 314 2.02 -22.67 20.66
N ARG A 315 2.96 -22.72 19.71
CA ARG A 315 3.25 -23.93 18.92
C ARG A 315 4.18 -24.93 19.59
N SER A 316 4.94 -24.49 20.59
CA SER A 316 5.87 -25.33 21.34
C SER A 316 5.21 -26.15 22.47
N LEU A 317 3.92 -25.95 22.68
CA LEU A 317 3.05 -26.67 23.62
C LEU A 317 2.09 -27.58 22.84
#